data_AF-A0A7J7IT85-F1
#
_entry.id   AF-A0A7J7IT85-F1
#
_cell.length_a   1.000
_cell.length_b   1.000
_cell.length_c   1.000
_cell.angle_alpha   90.00
_cell.angle_beta   90.00
_cell.angle_gamma   90.00
#
_symmetry.space_group_name_H-M   'P 1'
#
loop_
_entity.id
_entity.type
_entity.pdbx_description
1 polymer ?
#
loop_
_entity_poly.entity_id
_entity_poly.type
_entity_poly.pdbx_seq_one_letter_code
_entity_poly.pdbx_strand_id
1 'polypeptide(L)' 'MGQGWDRHLFALRLLAESEVAAGGFAPVVPHGLGVGYGIHDDKLGAVVTTYKPHNSPSDFLSALKESVEQIHAVVKS' A
#
# COMPACT_ATOMS: atom_id res chain seq x y z
N MET A 1 -7.48 -28.41 -4.58
CA MET A 1 -8.10 -27.21 -3.98
C MET A 1 -7.36 -26.91 -2.68
N GLY A 2 -6.45 -25.95 -2.69
CA GLY A 2 -5.54 -25.65 -1.56
C GLY A 2 -6.22 -24.78 -0.49
N GLN A 3 -6.04 -25.18 0.77
CA GLN A 3 -6.76 -24.62 1.93
C GLN A 3 -6.11 -23.32 2.44
N GLY A 4 -6.79 -22.20 2.21
CA GLY A 4 -7.17 -21.20 3.22
C GLY A 4 -6.16 -20.37 4.04
N TRP A 5 -4.90 -20.78 4.24
CA TRP A 5 -4.05 -20.22 5.29
C TRP A 5 -2.93 -19.26 4.82
N ASP A 6 -2.60 -19.23 3.52
CA ASP A 6 -1.60 -18.33 2.92
C ASP A 6 -2.22 -17.14 2.14
N ARG A 7 -3.33 -16.59 2.61
CA ARG A 7 -3.92 -15.40 1.98
C ARG A 7 -3.28 -14.13 2.52
N HIS A 8 -2.21 -13.68 1.88
CA HIS A 8 -1.66 -12.34 2.10
C HIS A 8 -2.65 -11.29 1.54
N LEU A 9 -3.48 -10.74 2.42
CA LEU A 9 -4.45 -9.68 2.07
C LEU A 9 -3.74 -8.37 1.67
N PHE A 10 -2.59 -8.11 2.28
CA PHE A 10 -1.67 -7.05 1.91
C PHE A 10 -0.37 -7.68 1.44
N ALA A 11 0.01 -7.38 0.21
CA ALA A 11 1.38 -7.57 -0.22
C ALA A 11 2.02 -6.17 -0.33
N LEU A 12 3.21 -6.01 0.25
CA LEU A 12 3.93 -4.74 0.40
C LEU A 12 5.33 -4.84 -0.22
N ARG A 13 5.76 -3.81 -0.95
CA ARG A 13 7.14 -3.70 -1.46
C ARG A 13 7.70 -2.30 -1.21
N LEU A 14 8.80 -2.23 -0.46
CA LEU A 14 9.61 -1.01 -0.33
C LEU A 14 10.43 -0.80 -1.61
N LEU A 15 10.33 0.40 -2.17
CA LEU A 15 11.17 0.91 -3.25
C LEU A 15 12.03 2.03 -2.66
N ALA A 16 13.28 1.73 -2.32
CA ALA A 16 14.20 2.65 -1.64
C ALA A 16 15.24 3.29 -2.59
N GLU A 17 15.03 3.17 -3.91
CA GLU A 17 16.01 3.60 -4.93
C GLU A 17 15.69 5.00 -5.44
N SER A 18 16.69 5.89 -5.47
CA SER A 18 16.51 7.32 -5.78
C SER A 18 15.96 7.62 -7.18
N GLU A 19 16.03 6.64 -8.10
CA GLU A 19 15.62 6.78 -9.50
C GLU A 19 14.21 6.22 -9.79
N VAL A 20 13.61 5.48 -8.84
CA VAL A 20 12.30 4.87 -9.05
C VAL A 20 11.20 5.84 -8.60
N ALA A 21 10.59 6.52 -9.57
CA ALA A 21 9.53 7.50 -9.31
C ALA A 21 8.24 6.88 -8.75
N ALA A 22 7.89 5.67 -9.19
CA ALA A 22 6.76 4.89 -8.69
C ALA A 22 6.88 3.43 -9.15
N GLY A 23 6.37 2.50 -8.35
CA GLY A 23 6.24 1.10 -8.74
C GLY A 23 5.05 0.46 -8.05
N GLY A 24 4.42 -0.48 -8.73
CA GLY A 24 3.24 -1.18 -8.24
C GLY A 24 3.19 -2.59 -8.80
N PHE A 25 2.46 -3.45 -8.11
CA PHE A 25 2.22 -4.84 -8.51
C PHE A 25 0.77 -5.17 -8.20
N ALA A 26 0.19 -6.14 -8.90
CA ALA A 26 -1.19 -6.54 -8.70
C ALA A 26 -1.39 -7.29 -7.36
N PRO A 27 -2.61 -7.36 -6.81
CA PRO A 27 -2.88 -8.18 -5.64
C PRO A 27 -2.54 -9.65 -5.88
N VAL A 28 -2.11 -10.35 -4.83
CA VAL A 28 -1.79 -11.78 -4.87
C VAL A 28 -3.00 -12.69 -4.65
N VAL A 29 -4.15 -12.11 -4.30
CA VAL A 29 -5.44 -12.80 -4.13
C VAL A 29 -6.60 -11.95 -4.67
N PRO A 30 -7.74 -12.54 -5.08
CA PRO A 30 -8.85 -11.82 -5.73
C PRO A 30 -9.43 -10.65 -4.93
N HIS A 31 -9.43 -10.72 -3.60
CA HIS A 31 -9.94 -9.67 -2.71
C HIS A 31 -8.80 -8.93 -1.97
N GLY A 32 -7.58 -8.97 -2.49
CA GLY A 32 -6.41 -8.35 -1.86
C GLY A 32 -6.11 -6.93 -2.37
N LEU A 33 -5.06 -6.36 -1.82
CA LEU A 33 -4.43 -5.12 -2.25
C LEU A 33 -2.96 -5.38 -2.62
N GLY A 34 -2.51 -4.84 -3.75
CA GLY A 34 -1.09 -4.73 -4.06
C GLY A 34 -0.62 -3.32 -3.71
N VAL A 35 0.35 -3.19 -2.81
CA VAL A 35 0.81 -1.89 -2.30
C VAL A 35 2.32 -1.75 -2.52
N GLY A 36 2.70 -0.92 -3.51
CA GLY A 36 4.07 -0.45 -3.67
C GLY A 36 4.25 0.88 -2.93
N TYR A 37 5.34 1.06 -2.20
CA TYR A 37 5.59 2.32 -1.49
C TYR A 37 7.06 2.74 -1.55
N GLY A 38 7.28 4.05 -1.53
CA GLY A 38 8.60 4.68 -1.49
C GLY A 38 8.62 5.77 -0.42
N ILE A 39 9.71 5.83 0.33
CA ILE A 39 9.94 6.85 1.35
C ILE A 39 11.20 7.59 0.95
N HIS A 40 11.09 8.91 0.86
CA HIS A 40 12.19 9.84 0.65
C HIS A 40 12.27 10.78 1.85
N ASP A 41 13.34 11.56 1.92
CA ASP A 41 13.63 12.44 3.06
C ASP A 41 12.48 13.39 3.43
N ASP A 42 11.71 13.87 2.44
CA ASP A 42 10.65 14.86 2.59
C ASP A 42 9.24 14.36 2.24
N LYS A 43 9.10 13.12 1.74
CA LYS A 43 7.82 12.61 1.24
C LYS A 43 7.70 11.10 1.33
N LEU A 44 6.45 10.65 1.45
CA LEU A 44 6.05 9.25 1.32
C LEU A 44 5.07 9.13 0.16
N GLY A 45 5.31 8.15 -0.73
CA GLY A 45 4.44 7.81 -1.84
C GLY A 45 3.98 6.36 -1.75
N ALA A 46 2.73 6.10 -2.14
CA ALA A 46 2.17 4.76 -2.23
C ALA A 46 1.34 4.59 -3.51
N VAL A 47 1.48 3.43 -4.15
CA VAL A 47 0.70 2.96 -5.29
C VAL A 47 -0.09 1.75 -4.83
N VAL A 48 -1.42 1.82 -4.99
CA VAL A 48 -2.35 0.79 -4.51
C VAL A 48 -3.11 0.22 -5.70
N THR A 49 -3.13 -1.10 -5.83
CA THR A 49 -3.84 -1.83 -6.89
C THR A 49 -4.89 -2.78 -6.29
N THR A 50 -5.99 -2.96 -7.01
CA THR A 50 -7.08 -3.91 -6.68
C THR A 50 -7.57 -4.61 -7.95
N TYR A 51 -8.25 -5.75 -7.79
CA TYR A 51 -9.02 -6.37 -8.88
C TYR A 51 -10.49 -5.96 -8.79
N LYS A 52 -11.07 -5.45 -9.87
CA LYS A 52 -12.52 -5.21 -9.94
C LYS A 52 -13.29 -6.55 -9.86
N PRO A 53 -14.49 -6.58 -9.24
CA PRO A 53 -15.21 -5.47 -8.59
C PRO A 53 -14.83 -5.27 -7.11
N HIS A 54 -13.77 -5.90 -6.62
CA HIS A 54 -13.44 -5.97 -5.21
C HIS A 54 -12.52 -4.81 -4.78
N ASN A 55 -12.75 -4.32 -3.56
CA ASN A 55 -12.01 -3.24 -2.91
C ASN A 55 -12.07 -1.87 -3.61
N SER A 56 -12.21 -0.82 -2.82
CA SER A 56 -12.08 0.57 -3.29
C SER A 56 -10.65 1.04 -3.04
N PRO A 57 -9.80 1.19 -4.08
CA PRO A 57 -8.42 1.66 -3.88
C PRO A 57 -8.39 3.08 -3.30
N SER A 58 -9.39 3.92 -3.58
CA SER A 58 -9.49 5.27 -3.02
C SER A 58 -9.75 5.27 -1.52
N ASP A 59 -10.60 4.36 -1.02
CA ASP A 59 -10.93 4.32 0.41
C ASP A 59 -9.69 3.93 1.22
N PHE A 60 -8.92 2.95 0.71
CA PHE A 60 -7.66 2.56 1.32
C PHE A 60 -6.61 3.68 1.26
N LEU A 61 -6.50 4.40 0.14
CA LEU A 61 -5.57 5.54 0.04
C LEU A 61 -5.93 6.68 1.01
N SER A 62 -7.22 6.98 1.19
CA SER A 62 -7.68 7.96 2.18
C SER A 62 -7.31 7.55 3.59
N ALA A 63 -7.61 6.30 3.98
CA ALA A 63 -7.26 5.77 5.29
C ALA A 63 -5.74 5.76 5.54
N LEU A 64 -4.94 5.40 4.51
CA LEU A 64 -3.49 5.41 4.58
C LEU A 64 -2.95 6.82 4.82
N LYS A 65 -3.48 7.82 4.11
CA LYS A 65 -3.10 9.21 4.28
C LYS A 65 -3.39 9.70 5.70
N GLU A 66 -4.61 9.49 6.19
CA GLU A 66 -5.02 9.88 7.55
C GLU A 66 -4.13 9.21 8.62
N SER A 67 -3.82 7.93 8.44
CA SER A 67 -2.95 7.19 9.36
C SER A 67 -1.54 7.78 9.44
N VAL A 68 -0.96 8.13 8.29
CA VAL A 68 0.38 8.75 8.23
C VAL A 68 0.36 10.13 8.88
N GLU A 69 -0.67 10.94 8.63
CA GLU A 69 -0.82 12.26 9.26
C GLU A 69 -0.94 12.17 10.78
N GLN A 70 -1.69 11.19 11.30
CA GLN A 70 -1.80 10.92 12.74
C GLN A 70 -0.48 10.49 13.37
N ILE A 71 0.24 9.56 12.73
CA ILE A 71 1.56 9.12 13.20
C ILE A 71 2.53 10.31 13.25
N HIS A 72 2.55 11.12 12.19
CA HIS A 72 3.41 12.29 12.11
C HIS A 72 3.08 13.33 13.18
N ALA A 73 1.80 13.53 13.52
CA ALA A 73 1.39 14.42 14.59
C ALA A 73 1.90 13.96 15.97
N VAL A 74 1.87 12.65 16.26
CA VAL A 74 2.39 12.07 17.51
C VAL A 74 3.91 12.14 17.58
N VAL A 75 4.62 11.92 16.46
CA VAL A 75 6.09 11.95 16.46
C VAL A 75 6.63 13.38 16.59
N LYS A 76 5.86 14.40 16.17
CA LYS A 76 6.24 15.81 16.30
C LYS A 76 5.81 16.48 17.61
N SER A 77 5.08 15.80 18.48
CA SER A 77 4.68 16.31 19.81
C SER A 77 5.78 16.15 20.84
#